data_AF-A0AB74HDI9-F1
#
_entry.id   AF-A0AB74HDI9-F1
#
_cell.length_a   1.000
_cell.length_b   1.000
_cell.length_c   1.000
_cell.angle_alpha   90.00
_cell.angle_beta   90.00
_cell.angle_gamma   90.00
#
_symmetry.space_group_name_H-M   'P 1'
#
loop_
_entity.id
_entity.type
_entity.pdbx_description
1 polymer ?
#
loop_
_entity_poly.entity_id
_entity_poly.type
_entity_poly.pdbx_seq_one_letter_code
_entity_poly.pdbx_strand_id
1 'polypeptide(L)' 'MDSRIRVTRESAEYFRVRLLGFYGPHAHLDVIITAADLRQWRDKIDEALQEVDNVGV' A
#
# COMPACT_ATOMS: atom_id res chain seq x y z
N MET A 1 15.53 6.61 3.52
CA MET A 1 14.87 6.19 2.27
C MET A 1 13.46 6.74 2.30
N ASP A 2 13.07 7.57 1.33
CA ASP A 2 11.70 8.07 1.25
C ASP A 2 10.82 6.96 0.67
N SER A 3 9.95 6.38 1.49
CA SER A 3 9.05 5.33 1.03
C SER A 3 8.05 5.93 0.04
N ARG A 4 7.92 5.33 -1.15
CA ARG A 4 6.93 5.73 -2.16
C ARG A 4 5.48 5.47 -1.72
N ILE A 5 5.29 4.82 -0.57
CA ILE A 5 3.99 4.56 0.05
C ILE A 5 4.02 5.06 1.48
N ARG A 6 3.00 5.81 1.89
CA ARG A 6 2.77 6.20 3.28
C ARG A 6 1.37 5.80 3.71
N VAL A 7 1.24 5.14 4.85
CA VAL A 7 -0.04 4.76 5.44
C VAL A 7 -0.19 5.48 6.77
N THR A 8 -1.23 6.29 6.91
CA THR A 8 -1.51 7.05 8.13
C THR A 8 -2.93 6.76 8.62
N ARG A 9 -3.10 6.61 9.93
CA ARG A 9 -4.43 6.50 10.53
C ARG A 9 -5.12 7.86 10.44
N GLU A 10 -6.28 7.90 9.79
CA GLU A 10 -7.08 9.12 9.65
C GLU A 10 -8.12 9.22 10.77
N SER A 11 -8.74 8.09 11.14
CA SER A 11 -9.73 8.02 12.22
C SER A 11 -9.76 6.63 12.88
N ALA A 12 -10.79 6.37 13.70
CA ALA A 12 -10.93 5.09 14.38
C ALA A 12 -10.95 3.90 13.41
N GLU A 13 -11.66 4.04 12.29
CA GLU A 13 -11.95 2.97 11.33
C GLU A 13 -11.24 3.14 9.98
N TYR A 14 -10.70 4.33 9.70
CA TYR A 14 -10.16 4.68 8.39
C TYR A 14 -8.66 5.01 8.40
N PHE A 15 -8.02 4.66 7.29
CA PHE A 15 -6.61 4.90 7.00
C PHE A 15 -6.47 5.61 5.65
N ARG A 16 -5.55 6.57 5.59
CA ARG A 16 -5.11 7.20 4.35
C ARG A 16 -3.87 6.49 3.84
N VAL A 17 -3.93 5.97 2.63
CA VAL A 17 -2.78 5.43 1.90
C VAL A 17 -2.40 6.43 0.82
N ARG A 18 -1.18 6.96 0.89
CA ARG A 18 -0.59 7.89 -0.07
C ARG A 18 0.47 7.18 -0.89
N LEU A 19 0.28 7.10 -2.21
CA LEU A 19 1.27 6.64 -3.18
C LEU A 19 1.92 7.86 -3.83
N LEU A 20 3.22 8.04 -3.61
CA LEU A 20 4.02 9.12 -4.20
C LEU A 20 4.50 8.74 -5.59
N GLY A 21 4.55 9.71 -6.50
CA GLY A 21 4.99 9.52 -7.88
C GLY A 21 3.96 8.87 -8.79
N PHE A 22 2.70 8.79 -8.37
CA PHE A 22 1.63 8.17 -9.16
C PHE A 22 1.27 9.10 -10.34
N TYR A 23 1.46 8.64 -11.58
CA TYR A 23 1.39 9.42 -12.84
C TYR A 23 2.52 10.43 -13.12
N GLY A 24 3.52 10.56 -12.26
CA GLY A 24 4.70 11.39 -12.56
C GLY A 24 5.37 11.99 -11.33
N PRO A 25 6.53 12.65 -11.51
CA PRO A 25 7.20 13.37 -10.43
C PRO A 25 6.24 14.38 -9.80
N HIS A 26 6.16 14.39 -8.46
CA HIS A 26 5.29 15.26 -7.64
C HIS A 26 3.79 14.92 -7.61
N ALA A 27 3.29 14.00 -8.44
CA ALA A 27 1.91 13.53 -8.36
C ALA A 27 1.76 12.44 -7.29
N HIS A 28 0.63 12.40 -6.60
CA HIS A 28 0.34 11.36 -5.62
C HIS A 28 -1.13 10.93 -5.67
N LEU A 29 -1.38 9.68 -5.30
CA LEU A 29 -2.72 9.15 -5.09
C LEU A 29 -2.97 8.97 -3.60
N ASP A 30 -4.03 9.60 -3.10
CA ASP A 30 -4.54 9.37 -1.76
C ASP A 30 -5.79 8.49 -1.85
N VAL A 31 -5.81 7.40 -1.09
CA VAL A 31 -6.97 6.52 -0.94
C VAL A 31 -7.33 6.43 0.54
N ILE A 32 -8.60 6.63 0.87
CA ILE A 32 -9.13 6.38 2.22
C ILE A 32 -9.75 4.98 2.23
N ILE A 33 -9.24 4.12 3.09
CA ILE A 33 -9.65 2.72 3.19
C ILE A 33 -9.94 2.33 4.65
N THR A 34 -10.69 1.27 4.86
CA THR A 34 -10.95 0.76 6.21
C THR A 34 -9.78 -0.08 6.75
N ALA A 35 -9.82 -0.40 8.05
CA ALA A 35 -8.90 -1.37 8.63
C ALA A 35 -9.00 -2.77 8.00
N ALA A 36 -10.19 -3.16 7.52
CA ALA A 36 -10.40 -4.44 6.85
C ALA A 36 -9.74 -4.46 5.46
N ASP A 37 -9.95 -3.40 4.67
CA ASP A 37 -9.32 -3.24 3.36
C ASP A 37 -7.79 -3.23 3.48
N LEU A 38 -7.25 -2.54 4.48
CA LEU A 38 -5.80 -2.48 4.71
C LEU A 38 -5.21 -3.87 5.01
N ARG A 39 -5.93 -4.72 5.76
CA ARG A 39 -5.51 -6.12 6.00
C ARG A 39 -5.56 -6.92 4.71
N GLN A 40 -6.64 -6.79 3.93
CA GLN A 40 -6.78 -7.48 2.65
C GLN A 40 -5.65 -7.09 1.67
N TRP A 41 -5.27 -5.81 1.64
CA TRP A 41 -4.17 -5.33 0.79
C TRP A 41 -2.84 -5.94 1.21
N ARG A 42 -2.56 -6.00 2.52
CA ARG A 42 -1.36 -6.68 3.04
C ARG A 42 -1.33 -8.13 2.60
N ASP A 43 -2.43 -8.86 2.78
CA ASP A 43 -2.48 -10.28 2.44
C ASP A 43 -2.24 -10.51 0.94
N LYS A 44 -2.77 -9.64 0.06
CA LYS A 44 -2.50 -9.69 -1.39
C LYS A 44 -1.06 -9.35 -1.77
N ILE A 45 -0.43 -8.42 -1.05
CA ILE A 45 0.98 -8.09 -1.25
C ILE A 45 1.85 -9.29 -0.83
N ASP A 46 1.56 -9.90 0.31
CA ASP A 46 2.29 -11.07 0.81
C ASP A 46 2.17 -12.26 -0.16
N GLU A 47 0.98 -12.53 -0.68
CA GLU A 47 0.75 -13.54 -1.74
C GLU A 47 1.62 -13.26 -2.99
N ALA A 48 1.64 -12.03 -3.48
CA ALA A 48 2.42 -11.66 -4.66
C ALA A 48 3.95 -11.76 -4.41
N LEU A 49 4.41 -11.45 -3.20
CA LEU A 49 5.82 -11.59 -2.84
C LEU A 49 6.25 -13.07 -2.78
N GLN A 50 5.37 -13.96 -2.30
CA GLN A 50 5.63 -15.41 -2.32
C GLN A 50 5.82 -15.95 -3.74
N GLU A 51 5.12 -15.40 -4.74
CA GLU A 51 5.32 -15.79 -6.14
C GLU A 51 6.74 -15.44 -6.62
N VAL A 52 7.28 -14.29 -6.22
CA VAL A 52 8.65 -13.88 -6.57
C VAL A 52 9.69 -14.82 -5.95
N ASP A 53 9.50 -15.18 -4.68
CA ASP A 53 10.41 -16.09 -3.97
C ASP A 53 10.40 -17.50 -4.58
N ASN A 54 9.24 -17.95 -5.10
CA ASN A 54 9.09 -19.26 -5.73
C ASN A 54 9.69 -19.35 -7.14
N VAL A 55 9.94 -18.23 -7.83
CA VAL A 55 10.59 -18.22 -9.15
C VAL A 55 12.12 -18.37 -9.04
N GLY A 56 12.68 -18.25 -7.83
CA GLY A 56 14.11 -18.40 -7.55
C GLY A 56 14.59 -19.82 -7.19
N VAL A 57 13.72 -20.84 -7.24
CA VAL A 57 14.03 -22.25 -6.93
C VAL A 57 13.97 -23.13 -8.16
#